data_AF-A0A9W4IJT3-F1
#
_entry.id   AF-A0A9W4IJT3-F1
#
_cell.length_a   1.000
_cell.length_b   1.000
_cell.length_c   1.000
_cell.angle_alpha   90.00
_cell.angle_beta   90.00
_cell.angle_gamma   90.00
#
_symmetry.space_group_name_H-M   'P 1'
#
loop_
_entity.id
_entity.type
_entity.pdbx_description
1 polymer ?
#
loop_
_entity_poly.entity_id
_entity_poly.type
_entity_poly.pdbx_seq_one_letter_code
_entity_poly.pdbx_strand_id
1 'polypeptide(L)'
;MGKIKIPKGFKVWYENLLTIAQKSPDVPPPLLQHISKLESTQLPTIAASDMSLQQTEMAFGIKQATGTQPWMVPHLFFTLPADFGRFLELYDTLTKSGVRNEAKSRCRIDALIFVVYRSLSEQDLLPNTGDSRATLSFETPFKWSPVPVNGVPHTCTGTADYTVLFGGRDHMACHMIVLEAKKRDNLSGAGQLLAYMAMVQANRKARGQSNWSVWGCLSDGWDFNFYFLDLEGNWSSKMLSSAVWGWQEIANTLAHMIIQAQAVANSPLRLSLCSAQGPATRPSSVVSSVVKGSIALERKSASETAEPPAKRQRTSIGGSSALEAPGSVTSEVPSIGSLEIRLNEFLKESEAGLDRIAESD
;
A
#
# COMPACT_ATOMS: atom_id res chain seq x y z
N MET A 1 -38.62 21.37 -10.10
CA MET A 1 -37.63 21.73 -9.06
C MET A 1 -36.32 22.07 -9.74
N GLY A 2 -35.84 23.31 -9.58
CA GLY A 2 -34.66 23.82 -10.29
C GLY A 2 -33.36 23.21 -9.76
N LYS A 3 -32.44 22.88 -10.69
CA LYS A 3 -31.08 22.42 -10.36
C LYS A 3 -30.33 23.55 -9.66
N ILE A 4 -30.05 23.39 -8.36
CA ILE A 4 -29.19 24.33 -7.63
C ILE A 4 -27.77 24.13 -8.15
N LYS A 5 -27.28 25.06 -8.97
CA LYS A 5 -25.88 25.13 -9.36
C LYS A 5 -25.07 25.61 -8.15
N ILE A 6 -24.32 24.71 -7.53
CA ILE A 6 -23.37 25.08 -6.49
C ILE A 6 -22.22 25.86 -7.15
N PRO A 7 -21.91 27.10 -6.72
CA PRO A 7 -20.90 27.94 -7.36
C PRO A 7 -19.50 27.31 -7.28
N LYS A 8 -18.71 27.47 -8.36
CA LYS A 8 -17.27 27.16 -8.39
C LYS A 8 -16.58 28.06 -7.36
N GLY A 9 -16.28 27.52 -6.18
CA GLY A 9 -15.74 28.28 -5.05
C GLY A 9 -16.43 27.94 -3.72
N PHE A 10 -17.59 27.28 -3.74
CA PHE A 10 -18.30 26.87 -2.53
C PHE A 10 -17.43 25.99 -1.61
N LYS A 11 -16.62 25.09 -2.18
CA LYS A 11 -15.70 24.24 -1.42
C LYS A 11 -14.64 25.05 -0.68
N VAL A 12 -13.97 25.99 -1.38
CA VAL A 12 -12.94 26.85 -0.80
C VAL A 12 -13.54 27.79 0.26
N TRP A 13 -14.71 28.35 -0.05
CA TRP A 13 -15.46 29.17 0.91
C TRP A 13 -15.86 28.37 2.16
N TYR A 14 -16.32 27.12 1.99
CA TYR A 14 -16.74 26.25 3.08
C TYR A 14 -15.57 25.77 3.96
N GLU A 15 -14.45 25.37 3.36
CA GLU A 15 -13.22 25.00 4.08
C GLU A 15 -12.66 26.19 4.87
N ASN A 16 -12.71 27.40 4.31
CA ASN A 16 -12.34 28.62 5.02
C ASN A 16 -13.30 28.96 6.16
N LEU A 17 -14.61 28.78 5.96
CA LEU A 17 -15.63 28.98 6.99
C LEU A 17 -15.41 28.04 8.19
N LEU A 18 -15.15 26.75 7.93
CA LEU A 18 -14.84 25.77 8.97
C LEU A 18 -13.56 26.12 9.72
N THR A 19 -12.52 26.54 8.99
CA THR A 19 -11.23 26.93 9.59
C THR A 19 -11.38 28.15 10.50
N ILE A 20 -12.18 29.14 10.09
CA ILE A 20 -12.46 30.33 10.91
C ILE A 20 -13.33 29.97 12.12
N ALA A 21 -14.34 29.13 11.93
CA ALA A 21 -15.26 28.73 12.99
C ALA A 21 -14.59 27.90 14.10
N GLN A 22 -13.58 27.09 13.75
CA GLN A 22 -12.83 26.29 14.72
C GLN A 22 -11.74 27.07 15.45
N LYS A 23 -11.24 28.16 14.87
CA LYS A 23 -10.13 28.96 15.41
C LYS A 23 -10.56 30.24 16.13
N SER A 24 -11.81 30.66 15.97
CA SER A 24 -12.31 31.89 16.56
C SER A 24 -13.15 31.59 17.81
N PRO A 25 -12.82 32.15 18.99
CA PRO A 25 -13.58 31.94 20.22
C PRO A 25 -14.94 32.67 20.25
N ASP A 26 -15.21 33.57 19.29
CA ASP A 26 -16.38 34.48 19.29
C ASP A 26 -17.43 34.14 18.23
N VAL A 27 -17.49 32.89 17.76
CA VAL A 27 -18.47 32.49 16.74
C VAL A 27 -19.88 32.43 17.36
N PRO A 28 -20.88 33.13 16.80
CA PRO A 28 -22.22 33.14 17.35
C PRO A 28 -22.83 31.74 17.44
N PRO A 29 -23.53 31.38 18.54
CA PRO A 29 -24.16 30.07 18.71
C PRO A 29 -25.07 29.61 17.55
N PRO A 30 -25.84 30.48 16.87
CA PRO A 30 -26.64 30.09 15.70
C PRO A 30 -25.79 29.66 14.50
N LEU A 31 -24.60 30.23 14.35
CA LEU A 31 -23.63 29.89 13.30
C LEU A 31 -22.97 28.54 13.60
N LEU A 32 -22.61 28.29 14.87
CA LEU A 32 -22.15 26.97 15.34
C LEU A 32 -23.24 25.90 15.19
N GLN A 33 -24.50 26.24 15.47
CA GLN A 33 -25.63 25.34 15.21
C GLN A 33 -25.85 25.09 13.72
N HIS A 34 -25.69 26.10 12.86
CA HIS A 34 -25.80 25.92 11.42
C HIS A 34 -24.66 25.06 10.86
N ILE A 35 -23.42 25.28 11.31
CA ILE A 35 -22.24 24.48 10.96
C ILE A 35 -22.42 23.04 11.44
N SER A 36 -22.79 22.82 12.71
CA SER A 36 -23.05 21.48 13.23
C SER A 36 -24.24 20.79 12.56
N LYS A 37 -25.26 21.53 12.14
CA LYS A 37 -26.39 20.99 11.35
C LYS A 37 -25.96 20.61 9.94
N LEU A 38 -25.07 21.38 9.31
CA LEU A 38 -24.42 21.02 8.05
C LEU A 38 -23.48 19.81 8.21
N GLU A 39 -22.71 19.72 9.29
CA GLU A 39 -21.91 18.53 9.66
C GLU A 39 -22.82 17.31 9.94
N SER A 40 -24.01 17.53 10.51
CA SER A 40 -25.00 16.46 10.74
C SER A 40 -25.72 16.00 9.47
N THR A 41 -25.61 16.75 8.37
CA THR A 41 -26.17 16.36 7.08
C THR A 41 -25.17 15.41 6.41
N GLN A 42 -25.18 14.14 6.84
CA GLN A 42 -24.36 13.11 6.21
C GLN A 42 -24.58 13.12 4.70
N LEU A 43 -23.48 13.30 3.96
CA LEU A 43 -23.51 13.17 2.51
C LEU A 43 -24.03 11.77 2.14
N PRO A 44 -24.81 11.64 1.06
CA PRO A 44 -25.20 10.33 0.57
C PRO A 44 -23.96 9.46 0.33
N THR A 45 -24.10 8.17 0.60
CA THR A 45 -23.00 7.22 0.41
C THR A 45 -23.12 6.57 -0.95
N ILE A 46 -21.99 6.39 -1.64
CA ILE A 46 -21.87 5.58 -2.84
C ILE A 46 -20.81 4.50 -2.62
N ALA A 47 -21.08 3.27 -3.03
CA ALA A 47 -20.07 2.22 -3.00
C ALA A 47 -19.14 2.37 -4.22
N ALA A 48 -17.85 2.14 -4.03
CA ALA A 48 -16.87 2.13 -5.11
C ALA A 48 -17.22 1.10 -6.19
N SER A 49 -17.83 -0.03 -5.81
CA SER A 49 -18.32 -1.07 -6.71
C SER A 49 -19.46 -0.59 -7.63
N ASP A 50 -20.20 0.43 -7.20
CA ASP A 50 -21.34 0.96 -7.95
C ASP A 50 -20.93 2.09 -8.91
N MET A 51 -19.67 2.53 -8.85
CA MET A 51 -19.13 3.55 -9.73
C MET A 51 -18.67 2.94 -11.05
N SER A 52 -19.19 3.44 -12.18
CA SER A 52 -18.61 3.12 -13.48
C SER A 52 -17.21 3.72 -13.60
N LEU A 53 -16.40 3.19 -14.52
CA LEU A 53 -15.06 3.74 -14.80
C LEU A 53 -15.14 5.25 -15.09
N GLN A 54 -16.06 5.68 -15.95
CA GLN A 54 -16.25 7.08 -16.30
C GLN A 54 -16.65 7.93 -15.09
N GLN A 55 -17.52 7.41 -14.21
CA GLN A 55 -17.88 8.10 -12.97
C GLN A 55 -16.68 8.24 -12.05
N THR A 56 -15.87 7.18 -11.88
CA THR A 56 -14.63 7.23 -11.09
C THR A 56 -13.66 8.26 -11.64
N GLU A 57 -13.43 8.27 -12.95
CA GLU A 57 -12.55 9.25 -13.61
C GLU A 57 -13.00 10.68 -13.37
N MET A 58 -14.27 10.98 -13.63
CA MET A 58 -14.83 12.32 -13.39
C MET A 58 -14.81 12.72 -11.92
N ALA A 59 -15.12 11.79 -11.03
CA ALA A 59 -15.28 12.05 -9.61
C ALA A 59 -13.95 12.32 -8.90
N PHE A 60 -12.90 11.62 -9.29
CA PHE A 60 -11.57 11.78 -8.72
C PHE A 60 -10.63 12.66 -9.57
N GLY A 61 -11.07 13.07 -10.76
CA GLY A 61 -10.24 13.85 -11.68
C GLY A 61 -9.07 13.06 -12.24
N ILE A 62 -9.24 11.75 -12.42
CA ILE A 62 -8.23 10.85 -12.99
C ILE A 62 -8.61 10.50 -14.44
N LYS A 63 -7.64 10.09 -15.26
CA LYS A 63 -7.88 9.73 -16.68
C LYS A 63 -6.89 8.69 -17.18
N GLN A 64 -7.24 7.95 -18.22
CA GLN A 64 -6.30 7.02 -18.83
C GLN A 64 -5.12 7.75 -19.50
N ALA A 65 -3.90 7.30 -19.24
CA ALA A 65 -2.70 7.69 -19.95
C ALA A 65 -2.67 7.07 -21.35
N THR A 66 -2.11 7.80 -22.32
CA THR A 66 -1.94 7.32 -23.70
C THR A 66 -0.61 6.63 -23.89
N GLY A 67 -0.60 5.52 -24.64
CA GLY A 67 0.62 4.81 -25.04
C GLY A 67 1.25 3.97 -23.93
N THR A 68 2.34 3.30 -24.28
CA THR A 68 3.10 2.44 -23.37
C THR A 68 3.80 3.28 -22.31
N GLN A 69 3.69 2.84 -21.05
CA GLN A 69 4.35 3.51 -19.92
C GLN A 69 5.64 2.78 -19.53
N PRO A 70 6.67 3.47 -19.01
CA PRO A 70 7.96 2.86 -18.68
C PRO A 70 7.86 1.65 -17.74
N TRP A 71 6.93 1.67 -16.78
CA TRP A 71 6.76 0.58 -15.81
C TRP A 71 6.24 -0.73 -16.43
N MET A 72 5.70 -0.69 -17.64
CA MET A 72 5.12 -1.86 -18.31
C MET A 72 6.18 -2.87 -18.74
N VAL A 73 7.46 -2.53 -18.65
CA VAL A 73 8.59 -3.44 -18.86
C VAL A 73 9.23 -3.71 -17.48
N PRO A 74 8.74 -4.72 -16.74
CA PRO A 74 9.23 -5.00 -15.40
C PRO A 74 10.68 -5.49 -15.45
N HIS A 75 11.45 -5.15 -14.42
CA HIS A 75 12.76 -5.78 -14.20
C HIS A 75 12.58 -7.22 -13.69
N LEU A 76 13.49 -8.09 -14.11
CA LEU A 76 13.59 -9.44 -13.57
C LEU A 76 14.23 -9.36 -12.19
N PHE A 77 13.43 -9.55 -11.13
CA PHE A 77 13.93 -9.48 -9.75
C PHE A 77 14.32 -10.84 -9.18
N PHE A 78 13.64 -11.91 -9.63
CA PHE A 78 13.86 -13.24 -9.09
C PHE A 78 13.34 -14.31 -10.06
N THR A 79 13.75 -15.55 -9.85
CA THR A 79 13.17 -16.71 -10.53
C THR A 79 12.18 -17.40 -9.60
N LEU A 80 10.97 -17.65 -10.09
CA LEU A 80 10.00 -18.44 -9.36
C LEU A 80 10.54 -19.85 -9.09
N PRO A 81 10.16 -20.47 -7.96
CA PRO A 81 10.38 -21.89 -7.76
C PRO A 81 9.84 -22.69 -8.94
N ALA A 82 10.65 -23.64 -9.45
CA ALA A 82 10.31 -24.42 -10.64
C ALA A 82 8.99 -25.21 -10.51
N ASP A 83 8.58 -25.52 -9.28
CA ASP A 83 7.36 -26.24 -8.94
C ASP A 83 6.14 -25.33 -8.73
N PHE A 84 6.27 -24.00 -8.78
CA PHE A 84 5.15 -23.08 -8.52
C PHE A 84 3.97 -23.28 -9.49
N GLY A 85 4.26 -23.47 -10.78
CA GLY A 85 3.22 -23.79 -11.77
C GLY A 85 2.51 -25.10 -11.44
N ARG A 86 3.30 -26.14 -11.13
CA ARG A 86 2.78 -27.46 -10.73
C ARG A 86 1.94 -27.39 -9.45
N PHE A 87 2.33 -26.58 -8.47
CA PHE A 87 1.56 -26.35 -7.26
C PHE A 87 0.15 -25.81 -7.59
N LEU A 88 0.05 -24.81 -8.48
CA LEU A 88 -1.24 -24.27 -8.91
C LEU A 88 -2.06 -25.27 -9.72
N GLU A 89 -1.43 -26.12 -10.53
CA GLU A 89 -2.10 -27.20 -11.27
C GLU A 89 -2.68 -28.28 -10.34
N LEU A 90 -1.93 -28.67 -9.29
CA LEU A 90 -2.41 -29.60 -8.27
C LEU A 90 -3.60 -29.00 -7.51
N TYR A 91 -3.53 -27.71 -7.18
CA TYR A 91 -4.66 -26.99 -6.58
C TYR A 91 -5.89 -26.96 -7.50
N ASP A 92 -5.69 -26.73 -8.80
CA ASP A 92 -6.78 -26.77 -9.78
C ASP A 92 -7.40 -28.15 -9.92
N THR A 93 -6.58 -29.21 -9.85
CA THR A 93 -7.04 -30.59 -9.87
C THR A 93 -7.87 -30.91 -8.63
N LEU A 94 -7.37 -30.54 -7.45
CA LEU A 94 -8.06 -30.73 -6.17
C LEU A 94 -9.43 -30.02 -6.15
N THR A 95 -9.50 -28.83 -6.73
CA THR A 95 -10.70 -27.98 -6.72
C THR A 95 -11.56 -28.13 -7.98
N LYS A 96 -11.26 -29.09 -8.86
CA LYS A 96 -11.89 -29.20 -10.19
C LYS A 96 -13.41 -29.31 -10.14
N SER A 97 -13.94 -30.07 -9.19
CA SER A 97 -15.39 -30.28 -9.00
C SER A 97 -16.04 -29.23 -8.10
N GLY A 98 -15.27 -28.28 -7.58
CA GLY A 98 -15.77 -27.22 -6.71
C GLY A 98 -16.48 -26.11 -7.49
N VAL A 99 -17.24 -25.29 -6.76
CA VAL A 99 -17.91 -24.11 -7.31
C VAL A 99 -16.85 -23.11 -7.77
N ARG A 100 -16.96 -22.65 -9.02
CA ARG A 100 -16.14 -21.54 -9.53
C ARG A 100 -16.66 -20.22 -8.97
N ASN A 101 -16.13 -19.82 -7.83
CA ASN A 101 -16.36 -18.52 -7.21
C ASN A 101 -15.04 -17.79 -6.99
N GLU A 102 -15.14 -16.59 -6.44
CA GLU A 102 -14.00 -15.73 -6.16
C GLU A 102 -13.02 -16.33 -5.15
N ALA A 103 -13.47 -17.21 -4.24
CA ALA A 103 -12.58 -17.87 -3.29
C ALA A 103 -11.49 -18.69 -4.00
N LYS A 104 -11.82 -19.34 -5.13
CA LYS A 104 -10.80 -20.05 -5.93
C LYS A 104 -9.78 -19.09 -6.54
N SER A 105 -10.22 -17.94 -7.03
CA SER A 105 -9.34 -16.87 -7.55
C SER A 105 -8.39 -16.36 -6.46
N ARG A 106 -8.96 -16.05 -5.29
CA ARG A 106 -8.26 -15.57 -4.10
C ARG A 106 -7.13 -16.51 -3.68
N CYS A 107 -7.34 -17.83 -3.66
CA CYS A 107 -6.27 -18.77 -3.33
C CYS A 107 -5.05 -18.74 -4.28
N ARG A 108 -5.27 -18.45 -5.57
CA ARG A 108 -4.15 -18.31 -6.53
C ARG A 108 -3.41 -17.00 -6.30
N ILE A 109 -4.15 -15.93 -6.01
CA ILE A 109 -3.61 -14.63 -5.66
C ILE A 109 -2.80 -14.72 -4.36
N ASP A 110 -3.31 -15.42 -3.34
CA ASP A 110 -2.60 -15.68 -2.07
C ASP A 110 -1.26 -16.37 -2.30
N ALA A 111 -1.25 -17.43 -3.11
CA ALA A 111 -0.04 -18.17 -3.44
C ALA A 111 0.99 -17.29 -4.17
N LEU A 112 0.53 -16.44 -5.10
CA LEU A 112 1.38 -15.49 -5.82
C LEU A 112 1.96 -14.42 -4.89
N ILE A 113 1.12 -13.78 -4.06
CA ILE A 113 1.57 -12.76 -3.10
C ILE A 113 2.61 -13.37 -2.16
N PHE A 114 2.34 -14.58 -1.64
CA PHE A 114 3.24 -15.28 -0.75
C PHE A 114 4.60 -15.58 -1.40
N VAL A 115 4.61 -16.17 -2.60
CA VAL A 115 5.88 -16.54 -3.25
C VAL A 115 6.70 -15.31 -3.61
N VAL A 116 6.05 -14.22 -4.07
CA VAL A 116 6.72 -12.95 -4.36
C VAL A 116 7.31 -12.35 -3.09
N TYR A 117 6.52 -12.24 -2.01
CA TYR A 117 7.00 -11.70 -0.75
C TYR A 117 8.18 -12.51 -0.20
N ARG A 118 8.08 -13.84 -0.19
CA ARG A 118 9.15 -14.73 0.24
C ARG A 118 10.42 -14.50 -0.57
N SER A 119 10.32 -14.53 -1.90
CA SER A 119 11.48 -14.36 -2.78
C SER A 119 12.14 -12.99 -2.70
N LEU A 120 11.36 -11.93 -2.45
CA LEU A 120 11.91 -10.59 -2.20
C LEU A 120 12.59 -10.50 -0.83
N SER A 121 12.02 -11.14 0.19
CA SER A 121 12.56 -11.15 1.56
C SER A 121 13.86 -11.95 1.67
N GLU A 122 13.94 -13.11 1.00
CA GLU A 122 15.12 -13.98 0.95
C GLU A 122 16.31 -13.35 0.22
N GLN A 123 16.06 -12.34 -0.61
CA GLN A 123 17.09 -11.57 -1.32
C GLN A 123 17.37 -10.20 -0.67
N ASP A 124 16.81 -9.95 0.52
CA ASP A 124 16.93 -8.67 1.23
C ASP A 124 16.48 -7.45 0.41
N LEU A 125 15.57 -7.66 -0.56
CA LEU A 125 14.97 -6.58 -1.36
C LEU A 125 13.81 -5.89 -0.64
N LEU A 126 13.36 -6.45 0.49
CA LEU A 126 12.38 -5.84 1.38
C LEU A 126 12.90 -5.78 2.81
N PRO A 127 12.52 -4.74 3.58
CA PRO A 127 12.83 -4.69 5.00
C PRO A 127 12.17 -5.87 5.75
N ASN A 128 12.99 -6.70 6.38
CA ASN A 128 12.55 -7.87 7.14
C ASN A 128 12.16 -7.55 8.59
N THR A 129 12.43 -6.32 9.07
CA THR A 129 12.17 -5.88 10.46
C THR A 129 11.69 -4.43 10.52
N GLY A 130 11.01 -4.08 11.61
CA GLY A 130 10.59 -2.71 11.93
C GLY A 130 9.32 -2.27 11.19
N ASP A 131 9.01 -0.97 11.31
CA ASP A 131 7.79 -0.37 10.75
C ASP A 131 7.80 -0.28 9.23
N SER A 132 8.96 -0.45 8.59
CA SER A 132 9.08 -0.45 7.12
C SER A 132 8.72 -1.80 6.49
N ARG A 133 8.36 -2.82 7.28
CA ARG A 133 8.01 -4.16 6.77
C ARG A 133 6.70 -4.13 5.99
N ALA A 134 6.69 -4.78 4.83
CA ALA A 134 5.45 -5.05 4.09
C ALA A 134 4.47 -5.90 4.92
N THR A 135 3.22 -5.46 5.01
CA THR A 135 2.16 -6.17 5.73
C THR A 135 0.97 -6.39 4.80
N LEU A 136 0.58 -7.64 4.60
CA LEU A 136 -0.65 -7.99 3.88
C LEU A 136 -1.84 -7.81 4.81
N SER A 137 -2.83 -7.06 4.36
CA SER A 137 -4.13 -6.90 5.02
C SER A 137 -5.24 -7.38 4.09
N PHE A 138 -6.21 -8.08 4.65
CA PHE A 138 -7.39 -8.57 3.94
C PHE A 138 -8.57 -7.66 4.25
N GLU A 139 -9.51 -7.57 3.31
CA GLU A 139 -10.79 -6.86 3.52
C GLU A 139 -10.59 -5.44 4.09
N THR A 140 -9.76 -4.65 3.39
CA THR A 140 -9.33 -3.33 3.88
C THR A 140 -10.39 -2.28 3.56
N PRO A 141 -10.99 -1.62 4.57
CA PRO A 141 -12.04 -0.64 4.34
C PRO A 141 -11.50 0.69 3.84
N PHE A 142 -12.16 1.24 2.83
CA PHE A 142 -11.90 2.55 2.24
C PHE A 142 -13.07 3.49 2.45
N LYS A 143 -12.72 4.75 2.72
CA LYS A 143 -13.67 5.86 2.80
C LYS A 143 -12.99 7.15 2.36
N TRP A 144 -13.61 7.86 1.44
CA TRP A 144 -13.17 9.20 1.04
C TRP A 144 -14.36 10.12 0.81
N SER A 145 -14.21 11.37 1.22
CA SER A 145 -15.27 12.37 1.15
C SER A 145 -14.67 13.78 1.13
N PRO A 146 -15.28 14.73 0.40
CA PRO A 146 -16.38 14.55 -0.54
C PRO A 146 -15.91 14.09 -1.92
N VAL A 147 -16.76 13.31 -2.61
CA VAL A 147 -16.56 12.85 -4.00
C VAL A 147 -17.75 13.31 -4.88
N PRO A 148 -17.54 14.14 -5.92
CA PRO A 148 -18.63 14.60 -6.77
C PRO A 148 -19.10 13.49 -7.73
N VAL A 149 -20.35 13.04 -7.58
CA VAL A 149 -20.99 12.07 -8.49
C VAL A 149 -22.26 12.69 -9.04
N ASN A 150 -22.36 12.82 -10.37
CA ASN A 150 -23.49 13.46 -11.05
C ASN A 150 -23.82 14.87 -10.52
N GLY A 151 -22.79 15.61 -10.08
CA GLY A 151 -22.93 16.95 -9.49
C GLY A 151 -23.36 16.99 -8.03
N VAL A 152 -23.53 15.83 -7.37
CA VAL A 152 -23.87 15.72 -5.96
C VAL A 152 -22.67 15.19 -5.16
N PRO A 153 -22.25 15.85 -4.08
CA PRO A 153 -21.18 15.36 -3.22
C PRO A 153 -21.64 14.10 -2.46
N HIS A 154 -20.84 13.04 -2.54
CA HIS A 154 -21.04 11.78 -1.84
C HIS A 154 -19.86 11.45 -0.94
N THR A 155 -20.09 10.57 0.03
CA THR A 155 -19.03 9.80 0.67
C THR A 155 -18.85 8.52 -0.15
N CYS A 156 -17.68 8.31 -0.75
CA CYS A 156 -17.37 7.06 -1.43
C CYS A 156 -16.78 6.06 -0.43
N THR A 157 -17.26 4.82 -0.45
CA THR A 157 -16.87 3.75 0.48
C THR A 157 -16.67 2.42 -0.23
N GLY A 158 -15.95 1.50 0.39
CA GLY A 158 -15.90 0.10 -0.05
C GLY A 158 -14.84 -0.67 0.73
N THR A 159 -14.64 -1.92 0.34
CA THR A 159 -13.66 -2.81 0.97
C THR A 159 -12.85 -3.46 -0.13
N ALA A 160 -11.53 -3.31 -0.11
CA ALA A 160 -10.66 -4.02 -1.06
C ALA A 160 -10.30 -5.39 -0.50
N ASP A 161 -10.24 -6.40 -1.36
CA ASP A 161 -9.95 -7.78 -0.94
C ASP A 161 -8.57 -7.90 -0.30
N TYR A 162 -7.58 -7.24 -0.88
CA TYR A 162 -6.20 -7.24 -0.40
C TYR A 162 -5.57 -5.85 -0.46
N THR A 163 -4.76 -5.57 0.55
CA THR A 163 -3.82 -4.46 0.50
C THR A 163 -2.45 -4.88 1.01
N VAL A 164 -1.39 -4.44 0.34
CA VAL A 164 -0.01 -4.56 0.85
C VAL A 164 0.37 -3.20 1.40
N LEU A 165 0.61 -3.12 2.70
CA LEU A 165 0.90 -1.88 3.43
C LEU A 165 2.40 -1.79 3.75
N PHE A 166 3.00 -0.63 3.54
CA PHE A 166 4.35 -0.30 3.99
C PHE A 166 4.27 0.86 4.99
N GLY A 167 4.85 0.68 6.19
CA GLY A 167 4.82 1.66 7.27
C GLY A 167 4.15 1.17 8.56
N GLY A 168 4.27 1.98 9.62
CA GLY A 168 3.65 1.72 10.93
C GLY A 168 2.11 1.73 10.87
N ARG A 169 1.48 0.95 11.76
CA ARG A 169 0.04 0.60 11.73
C ARG A 169 -0.93 1.79 11.78
N ASP A 170 -0.50 2.95 12.29
CA ASP A 170 -1.39 4.09 12.56
C ASP A 170 -1.53 5.08 11.38
N HIS A 171 -0.95 4.76 10.23
CA HIS A 171 -1.07 5.58 9.04
C HIS A 171 -1.95 4.87 8.01
N MET A 172 -3.24 5.22 7.90
CA MET A 172 -4.01 4.92 6.67
C MET A 172 -3.39 5.55 5.39
N ALA A 173 -2.29 6.29 5.53
CA ALA A 173 -1.37 6.71 4.48
C ALA A 173 -0.15 5.80 4.32
N CYS A 174 -0.26 4.55 4.77
CA CYS A 174 0.64 3.49 4.35
C CYS A 174 0.68 3.48 2.83
N HIS A 175 1.90 3.39 2.33
CA HIS A 175 2.13 3.24 0.92
C HIS A 175 1.65 1.84 0.60
N MET A 176 0.86 1.75 -0.45
CA MET A 176 -0.08 0.67 -0.58
C MET A 176 -0.27 0.27 -2.02
N ILE A 177 -0.32 -1.05 -2.19
CA ILE A 177 -0.84 -1.71 -3.38
C ILE A 177 -2.23 -2.21 -3.04
N VAL A 178 -3.20 -1.94 -3.91
CA VAL A 178 -4.57 -2.44 -3.79
C VAL A 178 -4.76 -3.60 -4.75
N LEU A 179 -5.20 -4.76 -4.27
CA LEU A 179 -5.55 -5.88 -5.14
C LEU A 179 -7.00 -6.27 -4.95
N GLU A 180 -7.71 -6.36 -6.08
CA GLU A 180 -9.11 -6.75 -6.15
C GLU A 180 -9.20 -8.09 -6.86
N ALA A 181 -9.76 -9.08 -6.18
CA ALA A 181 -10.05 -10.39 -6.74
C ALA A 181 -11.42 -10.36 -7.41
N LYS A 182 -11.54 -11.07 -8.52
CA LYS A 182 -12.81 -11.32 -9.18
C LYS A 182 -13.00 -12.79 -9.46
N LYS A 183 -14.25 -13.16 -9.70
CA LYS A 183 -14.58 -14.48 -10.21
C LYS A 183 -13.91 -14.68 -11.58
N ARG A 184 -13.41 -15.89 -11.82
CA ARG A 184 -12.86 -16.33 -13.10
C ARG A 184 -13.71 -15.88 -14.30
N ASP A 185 -13.04 -15.40 -15.35
CA ASP A 185 -13.62 -14.94 -16.61
C ASP A 185 -14.51 -13.69 -16.45
N ASN A 186 -14.46 -13.01 -15.30
CA ASN A 186 -15.17 -11.77 -15.03
C ASN A 186 -14.23 -10.70 -14.44
N LEU A 187 -13.38 -10.13 -15.29
CA LEU A 187 -12.48 -9.02 -14.93
C LEU A 187 -13.16 -7.63 -15.01
N SER A 188 -14.47 -7.55 -14.78
CA SER A 188 -15.11 -6.26 -14.54
C SER A 188 -14.72 -5.75 -13.15
N GLY A 189 -14.42 -4.45 -13.01
CA GLY A 189 -13.97 -3.90 -11.73
C GLY A 189 -12.94 -2.78 -11.82
N ALA A 190 -12.50 -2.37 -13.00
CA ALA A 190 -11.53 -1.29 -13.17
C ALA A 190 -11.98 0.02 -12.46
N GLY A 191 -13.25 0.38 -12.56
CA GLY A 191 -13.81 1.56 -11.89
C GLY A 191 -13.75 1.47 -10.35
N GLN A 192 -14.00 0.29 -9.79
CA GLN A 192 -13.91 0.02 -8.35
C GLN A 192 -12.45 0.09 -7.87
N LEU A 193 -11.54 -0.62 -8.55
CA LEU A 193 -10.11 -0.61 -8.21
C LEU A 193 -9.53 0.81 -8.29
N LEU A 194 -9.81 1.53 -9.38
CA LEU A 194 -9.34 2.90 -9.56
C LEU A 194 -9.95 3.85 -8.54
N ALA A 195 -11.19 3.62 -8.08
CA ALA A 195 -11.76 4.40 -6.99
C ALA A 195 -10.94 4.18 -5.70
N TYR A 196 -10.61 2.94 -5.33
CA TYR A 196 -9.74 2.68 -4.18
C TYR A 196 -8.37 3.36 -4.34
N MET A 197 -7.72 3.19 -5.49
CA MET A 197 -6.43 3.83 -5.78
C MET A 197 -6.51 5.35 -5.67
N ALA A 198 -7.59 5.97 -6.15
CA ALA A 198 -7.80 7.41 -6.08
C ALA A 198 -8.09 7.90 -4.65
N MET A 199 -8.82 7.13 -3.83
CA MET A 199 -8.99 7.46 -2.39
C MET A 199 -7.65 7.49 -1.66
N VAL A 200 -6.78 6.55 -1.98
CA VAL A 200 -5.42 6.47 -1.44
C VAL A 200 -4.61 7.67 -1.86
N GLN A 201 -4.56 7.95 -3.16
CA GLN A 201 -3.87 9.12 -3.70
C GLN A 201 -4.36 10.42 -3.05
N ALA A 202 -5.68 10.58 -2.90
CA ALA A 202 -6.26 11.76 -2.29
C ALA A 202 -5.88 11.88 -0.79
N ASN A 203 -5.85 10.77 -0.05
CA ASN A 203 -5.39 10.76 1.35
C ASN A 203 -3.92 11.17 1.48
N ARG A 204 -3.06 10.61 0.62
CA ARG A 204 -1.63 10.91 0.56
C ARG A 204 -1.38 12.39 0.25
N LYS A 205 -2.11 12.93 -0.74
CA LYS A 205 -2.06 14.35 -1.10
C LYS A 205 -2.51 15.26 0.05
N ALA A 206 -3.59 14.89 0.75
CA ALA A 206 -4.09 15.65 1.90
C ALA A 206 -3.11 15.69 3.07
N ARG A 207 -2.26 14.67 3.22
CA ARG A 207 -1.18 14.62 4.23
C ARG A 207 0.13 15.26 3.76
N GLY A 208 0.17 15.80 2.55
CA GLY A 208 1.37 16.40 1.99
C GLY A 208 2.49 15.41 1.67
N GLN A 209 2.19 14.13 1.38
CA GLN A 209 3.24 13.24 0.86
C GLN A 209 3.83 13.82 -0.43
N SER A 210 5.15 13.68 -0.63
CA SER A 210 5.81 14.16 -1.84
C SER A 210 5.52 13.27 -3.06
N ASN A 211 5.29 11.98 -2.82
CA ASN A 211 4.86 11.03 -3.83
C ASN A 211 3.54 10.36 -3.41
N TRP A 212 2.49 10.60 -4.19
CA TRP A 212 1.15 10.05 -3.98
C TRP A 212 0.70 9.10 -5.12
N SER A 213 1.66 8.55 -5.87
CA SER A 213 1.38 7.55 -6.91
C SER A 213 0.93 6.23 -6.31
N VAL A 214 0.00 5.52 -6.93
CA VAL A 214 -0.61 4.32 -6.36
C VAL A 214 -0.56 3.18 -7.36
N TRP A 215 -0.25 1.98 -6.84
CA TRP A 215 -0.24 0.74 -7.59
C TRP A 215 -1.49 -0.08 -7.27
N GLY A 216 -2.01 -0.77 -8.28
CA GLY A 216 -3.17 -1.63 -8.10
C GLY A 216 -3.15 -2.85 -9.02
N CYS A 217 -3.92 -3.88 -8.67
CA CYS A 217 -4.11 -5.06 -9.50
C CYS A 217 -5.56 -5.52 -9.44
N LEU A 218 -6.15 -5.81 -10.60
CA LEU A 218 -7.43 -6.50 -10.72
C LEU A 218 -7.15 -7.88 -11.30
N SER A 219 -7.53 -8.94 -10.60
CA SER A 219 -7.24 -10.29 -11.05
C SER A 219 -8.37 -11.26 -10.78
N ASP A 220 -8.53 -12.23 -11.67
CA ASP A 220 -9.41 -13.37 -11.46
C ASP A 220 -8.64 -14.65 -11.08
N GLY A 221 -7.35 -14.51 -10.76
CA GLY A 221 -6.44 -15.61 -10.42
C GLY A 221 -5.77 -16.28 -11.62
N TRP A 222 -6.13 -15.97 -12.87
CA TRP A 222 -5.42 -16.43 -14.08
C TRP A 222 -4.93 -15.27 -14.92
N ASP A 223 -5.75 -14.23 -15.03
CA ASP A 223 -5.44 -12.99 -15.72
C ASP A 223 -5.26 -11.87 -14.69
N PHE A 224 -4.30 -10.99 -14.94
CA PHE A 224 -3.88 -9.93 -14.04
C PHE A 224 -3.81 -8.62 -14.82
N ASN A 225 -4.69 -7.69 -14.48
CA ASN A 225 -4.63 -6.31 -14.93
C ASN A 225 -3.92 -5.49 -13.87
N PHE A 226 -2.66 -5.17 -14.11
CA PHE A 226 -1.88 -4.28 -13.26
C PHE A 226 -2.18 -2.83 -13.62
N TYR A 227 -2.24 -1.96 -12.62
CA TYR A 227 -2.55 -0.55 -12.74
C TYR A 227 -1.50 0.30 -12.02
N PHE A 228 -1.19 1.44 -12.62
CA PHE A 228 -0.42 2.51 -12.00
C PHE A 228 -1.16 3.83 -12.17
N LEU A 229 -1.39 4.54 -11.05
CA LEU A 229 -1.93 5.89 -11.01
C LEU A 229 -0.80 6.85 -10.63
N ASP A 230 -0.39 7.71 -11.56
CA ASP A 230 0.74 8.63 -11.39
C ASP A 230 0.39 9.86 -10.53
N LEU A 231 1.32 10.80 -10.40
CA LEU A 231 1.16 12.01 -9.57
C LEU A 231 0.17 13.02 -10.17
N GLU A 232 -0.01 13.00 -11.47
CA GLU A 232 -0.86 13.91 -12.23
C GLU A 232 -2.30 13.40 -12.32
N GLY A 233 -2.56 12.19 -11.83
CA GLY A 233 -3.86 11.53 -11.91
C GLY A 233 -4.09 10.79 -13.22
N ASN A 234 -3.03 10.51 -14.00
CA ASN A 234 -3.15 9.61 -15.13
C ASN A 234 -2.97 8.16 -14.66
N TRP A 235 -3.90 7.29 -15.06
CA TRP A 235 -3.81 5.88 -14.81
C TRP A 235 -3.44 5.12 -16.08
N SER A 236 -2.67 4.04 -15.93
CA SER A 236 -2.29 3.15 -17.02
C SER A 236 -2.40 1.71 -16.57
N SER A 237 -2.49 0.78 -17.51
CA SER A 237 -2.66 -0.64 -17.18
C SER A 237 -1.92 -1.58 -18.12
N LYS A 238 -1.47 -2.72 -17.58
CA LYS A 238 -0.86 -3.84 -18.32
C LYS A 238 -1.61 -5.12 -17.96
N MET A 239 -2.15 -5.80 -18.97
CA MET A 239 -2.80 -7.11 -18.81
C MET A 239 -1.79 -8.22 -19.05
N LEU A 240 -1.72 -9.18 -18.12
CA LEU A 240 -0.91 -10.38 -18.22
C LEU A 240 -1.76 -11.61 -17.94
N SER A 241 -1.78 -12.54 -18.90
CA SER A 241 -2.40 -13.84 -18.73
C SER A 241 -1.37 -14.90 -18.38
N SER A 242 -1.64 -15.69 -17.35
CA SER A 242 -0.78 -16.80 -16.94
C SER A 242 -0.62 -17.86 -18.04
N ALA A 243 -1.61 -18.02 -18.92
CA ALA A 243 -1.56 -18.96 -20.04
C ALA A 243 -0.67 -18.50 -21.19
N VAL A 244 -0.49 -17.19 -21.36
CA VAL A 244 0.25 -16.59 -22.49
C VAL A 244 1.66 -16.20 -22.07
N TRP A 245 1.80 -15.55 -20.91
CA TRP A 245 3.04 -14.96 -20.43
C TRP A 245 3.71 -15.78 -19.32
N GLY A 246 3.01 -16.77 -18.76
CA GLY A 246 3.49 -17.57 -17.64
C GLY A 246 3.44 -16.83 -16.30
N TRP A 247 3.68 -17.59 -15.22
CA TRP A 247 3.68 -17.06 -13.86
C TRP A 247 4.86 -16.14 -13.56
N GLN A 248 6.00 -16.34 -14.24
CA GLN A 248 7.22 -15.58 -13.99
C GLN A 248 7.06 -14.09 -14.29
N GLU A 249 6.43 -13.75 -15.42
CA GLU A 249 6.21 -12.35 -15.82
C GLU A 249 5.22 -11.65 -14.88
N ILE A 250 4.17 -12.37 -14.46
CA ILE A 250 3.18 -11.89 -13.48
C ILE A 250 3.86 -11.62 -12.13
N ALA A 251 4.68 -12.57 -11.67
CA ALA A 251 5.39 -12.46 -10.40
C ALA A 251 6.42 -11.33 -10.39
N ASN A 252 7.17 -11.14 -11.48
CA ASN A 252 8.09 -10.00 -11.62
C ASN A 252 7.36 -8.66 -11.67
N THR A 253 6.19 -8.60 -12.34
CA THR A 253 5.38 -7.38 -12.35
C THR A 253 4.89 -7.03 -10.94
N LEU A 254 4.38 -8.02 -10.20
CA LEU A 254 3.96 -7.81 -8.81
C LEU A 254 5.15 -7.41 -7.90
N ALA A 255 6.32 -8.04 -8.08
CA ALA A 255 7.53 -7.68 -7.35
C ALA A 255 7.98 -6.24 -7.64
N HIS A 256 7.96 -5.84 -8.92
CA HIS A 256 8.24 -4.47 -9.33
C HIS A 256 7.35 -3.48 -8.57
N MET A 257 6.04 -3.74 -8.56
CA MET A 257 5.08 -2.88 -7.87
C MET A 257 5.36 -2.79 -6.37
N ILE A 258 5.68 -3.92 -5.72
CA ILE A 258 6.00 -4.00 -4.29
C ILE A 258 7.25 -3.16 -3.97
N ILE A 259 8.33 -3.31 -4.75
CA ILE A 259 9.56 -2.55 -4.58
C ILE A 259 9.32 -1.05 -4.81
N GLN A 260 8.60 -0.69 -5.88
CA GLN A 260 8.29 0.71 -6.17
C GLN A 260 7.40 1.32 -5.08
N ALA A 261 6.37 0.61 -4.62
CA ALA A 261 5.51 1.08 -3.54
C ALA A 261 6.27 1.25 -2.21
N GLN A 262 7.25 0.37 -1.91
CA GLN A 262 8.17 0.56 -0.78
C GLN A 262 9.05 1.81 -0.96
N ALA A 263 9.53 2.10 -2.17
CA ALA A 263 10.30 3.31 -2.44
C ALA A 263 9.45 4.57 -2.27
N VAL A 264 8.20 4.56 -2.74
CA VAL A 264 7.21 5.61 -2.42
C VAL A 264 7.05 5.73 -0.90
N ALA A 265 7.11 4.61 -0.17
CA ALA A 265 7.02 4.60 1.30
C ALA A 265 8.11 5.32 2.05
N ASN A 266 9.28 5.37 1.45
CA ASN A 266 10.42 6.07 2.00
C ASN A 266 10.44 7.54 1.54
N SER A 267 9.46 8.00 0.74
CA SER A 267 9.39 9.39 0.31
C SER A 267 9.06 10.32 1.49
N PRO A 268 9.71 11.50 1.59
CA PRO A 268 9.43 12.44 2.68
C PRO A 268 7.97 12.91 2.65
N LEU A 269 7.37 13.04 3.83
CA LEU A 269 6.26 13.97 4.00
C LEU A 269 6.79 15.38 3.68
N ARG A 270 6.14 16.13 2.80
CA ARG A 270 6.36 17.59 2.76
C ARG A 270 5.91 18.13 4.12
N LEU A 271 6.85 18.28 5.03
CA LEU A 271 6.73 19.21 6.14
C LEU A 271 6.46 20.58 5.50
N SER A 272 5.22 21.05 5.54
CA SER A 272 4.91 22.39 5.10
C SER A 272 5.72 23.37 5.95
N LEU A 273 6.66 24.08 5.32
CA LEU A 273 6.90 25.52 5.48
C LEU A 273 6.44 26.14 6.82
N CYS A 274 6.95 25.63 7.93
CA CYS A 274 6.87 26.22 9.26
C CYS A 274 8.25 26.08 9.93
N SER A 275 9.31 26.45 9.19
CA SER A 275 10.52 26.98 9.82
C SER A 275 10.29 28.48 9.96
N ALA A 276 9.65 28.87 11.06
CA ALA A 276 9.65 30.25 11.49
C ALA A 276 11.10 30.74 11.54
N GLN A 277 11.33 31.91 10.95
CA GLN A 277 12.50 32.72 11.23
C GLN A 277 12.66 32.84 12.75
N GLY A 278 13.89 32.66 13.26
CA GLY A 278 14.21 32.77 14.68
C GLY A 278 13.90 34.18 15.26
N PRO A 279 14.13 34.36 16.56
CA PRO A 279 15.51 34.55 16.97
C PRO A 279 15.94 33.78 18.23
N ALA A 280 17.26 33.66 18.35
CA ALA A 280 18.01 33.02 19.42
C ALA A 280 17.70 33.58 20.82
N THR A 281 17.61 32.69 21.82
CA THR A 281 18.44 32.69 23.05
C THR A 281 18.03 31.54 23.99
N ARG A 282 18.99 30.67 24.32
CA ARG A 282 19.07 29.91 25.59
C ARG A 282 19.85 30.79 26.59
N PRO A 283 19.78 30.61 27.94
CA PRO A 283 19.86 29.29 28.59
C PRO A 283 19.09 29.07 29.93
N SER A 284 18.93 27.78 30.27
CA SER A 284 18.98 27.14 31.62
C SER A 284 18.07 27.63 32.77
N SER A 285 17.22 26.74 33.30
CA SER A 285 17.50 26.05 34.59
C SER A 285 16.33 25.16 35.09
N VAL A 286 16.75 24.12 35.80
CA VAL A 286 16.02 23.12 36.60
C VAL A 286 15.04 23.74 37.59
N VAL A 287 13.85 23.14 37.81
CA VAL A 287 13.29 22.82 39.15
C VAL A 287 12.23 21.71 39.03
N SER A 288 12.46 20.62 39.74
CA SER A 288 11.47 19.62 40.15
C SER A 288 10.69 20.10 41.38
N SER A 289 9.38 19.87 41.43
CA SER A 289 8.60 19.78 42.67
C SER A 289 7.62 18.61 42.50
N VAL A 290 7.86 17.45 43.09
CA VAL A 290 7.65 17.09 44.51
C VAL A 290 6.32 17.64 45.03
N VAL A 291 5.28 16.80 44.99
CA VAL A 291 4.24 16.81 46.02
C VAL A 291 4.36 15.50 46.79
N LYS A 292 4.78 15.67 48.04
CA LYS A 292 4.86 14.66 49.09
C LYS A 292 3.45 14.47 49.66
N GLY A 293 3.06 13.22 49.86
CA GLY A 293 1.86 12.82 50.59
C GLY A 293 1.87 11.33 50.86
N SER A 294 2.78 10.89 51.73
CA SER A 294 2.74 9.56 52.37
C SER A 294 1.44 9.41 53.17
N ILE A 295 0.90 8.20 53.38
CA ILE A 295 1.15 7.38 54.58
C ILE A 295 0.59 5.95 54.37
N ALA A 296 1.37 4.97 54.86
CA ALA A 296 1.09 3.59 55.28
C ALA A 296 0.43 2.61 54.26
N LEU A 297 1.09 1.54 53.78
CA LEU A 297 1.73 0.40 54.46
C LEU A 297 0.73 -0.59 55.07
N GLU A 298 0.31 -1.56 54.27
CA GLU A 298 0.06 -2.92 54.75
C GLU A 298 0.68 -3.94 53.79
N ARG A 299 1.64 -4.68 54.32
CA ARG A 299 2.14 -5.94 53.75
C ARG A 299 1.15 -7.04 54.14
N LYS A 300 0.76 -7.88 53.19
CA LYS A 300 0.49 -9.29 53.48
C LYS A 300 1.08 -10.17 52.39
N SER A 301 1.77 -11.18 52.89
CA SER A 301 2.64 -12.15 52.25
C SER A 301 1.88 -13.34 51.67
N ALA A 302 2.44 -13.86 50.57
CA ALA A 302 2.64 -15.26 50.18
C ALA A 302 1.55 -16.32 50.45
N SER A 303 1.18 -17.04 49.39
CA SER A 303 1.17 -18.51 49.45
C SER A 303 1.64 -19.11 48.12
N GLU A 304 2.79 -19.76 48.19
CA GLU A 304 3.28 -20.80 47.29
C GLU A 304 2.35 -22.01 47.27
N THR A 305 2.16 -22.63 46.11
CA THR A 305 2.09 -24.09 46.00
C THR A 305 2.50 -24.52 44.59
N ALA A 306 3.72 -25.05 44.49
CA ALA A 306 4.16 -26.02 43.47
C ALA A 306 3.46 -27.37 43.76
N GLU A 307 3.19 -28.31 42.84
CA GLU A 307 4.12 -29.02 41.96
C GLU A 307 3.40 -29.69 40.75
N PRO A 308 4.14 -30.03 39.67
CA PRO A 308 3.78 -30.96 38.58
C PRO A 308 4.38 -32.37 38.88
N PRO A 309 4.71 -33.31 37.95
CA PRO A 309 4.41 -33.50 36.52
C PRO A 309 3.97 -34.94 36.15
N ALA A 310 3.60 -35.19 34.88
CA ALA A 310 3.62 -36.55 34.31
C ALA A 310 4.24 -36.57 32.90
N LYS A 311 5.36 -37.29 32.79
CA LYS A 311 6.10 -37.64 31.56
C LYS A 311 5.40 -38.80 30.83
N ARG A 312 5.36 -38.77 29.49
CA ARG A 312 5.33 -39.97 28.63
C ARG A 312 6.03 -39.62 27.32
N GLN A 313 7.31 -39.98 27.16
CA GLN A 313 7.88 -41.24 26.68
C GLN A 313 8.19 -41.19 25.17
N ARG A 314 9.50 -41.11 24.92
CA ARG A 314 10.22 -41.28 23.66
C ARG A 314 10.08 -42.74 23.19
N THR A 315 9.85 -42.94 21.90
CA THR A 315 10.27 -44.17 21.21
C THR A 315 11.21 -43.78 20.08
N SER A 316 12.48 -44.12 20.29
CA SER A 316 13.54 -44.18 19.28
C SER A 316 13.49 -45.54 18.59
N ILE A 317 13.60 -45.55 17.26
CA ILE A 317 14.14 -46.69 16.52
C ILE A 317 15.35 -46.16 15.76
N GLY A 318 16.52 -46.73 16.06
CA GLY A 318 17.76 -46.49 15.36
C GLY A 318 17.88 -47.38 14.12
N GLY A 319 18.60 -46.87 13.12
CA GLY A 319 19.09 -47.61 11.97
C GLY A 319 20.30 -46.87 11.44
N SER A 320 21.48 -47.40 11.73
CA SER A 320 22.80 -46.89 11.34
C SER A 320 23.23 -47.57 10.04
N SER A 321 23.73 -46.79 9.07
CA SER A 321 24.73 -47.26 8.10
C SER A 321 25.46 -46.06 7.49
N ALA A 322 26.78 -46.06 7.66
CA ALA A 322 27.74 -45.11 7.13
C ALA A 322 28.31 -45.56 5.76
N LEU A 323 29.13 -44.68 5.18
CA LEU A 323 29.99 -44.80 3.97
C LEU A 323 29.25 -44.45 2.67
N GLU A 324 29.73 -43.62 1.75
CA GLU A 324 31.04 -42.99 1.48
C GLU A 324 30.82 -41.85 0.46
N ALA A 325 31.66 -40.82 0.48
CA ALA A 325 31.86 -39.88 -0.65
C ALA A 325 33.17 -40.26 -1.36
N PRO A 326 33.31 -40.02 -2.69
CA PRO A 326 34.20 -38.93 -3.08
C PRO A 326 33.82 -38.22 -4.39
N GLY A 327 34.35 -37.01 -4.59
CA GLY A 327 34.37 -36.36 -5.91
C GLY A 327 34.42 -34.84 -5.85
N SER A 328 35.59 -34.28 -5.55
CA SER A 328 35.91 -32.86 -5.70
C SER A 328 35.94 -32.47 -7.19
N VAL A 329 35.15 -31.47 -7.58
CA VAL A 329 35.38 -30.70 -8.81
C VAL A 329 35.48 -29.24 -8.41
N THR A 330 36.68 -28.71 -8.61
CA THR A 330 37.03 -27.29 -8.54
C THR A 330 36.28 -26.52 -9.62
N SER A 331 35.55 -25.48 -9.23
CA SER A 331 35.09 -24.44 -10.14
C SER A 331 35.30 -23.09 -9.46
N GLU A 332 36.03 -22.25 -10.18
CA GLU A 332 36.62 -20.98 -9.76
C GLU A 332 35.54 -19.96 -9.36
N VAL A 333 35.81 -19.24 -8.27
CA VAL A 333 35.05 -18.08 -7.82
C VAL A 333 35.60 -16.85 -8.53
N PRO A 334 34.82 -16.09 -9.32
CA PRO A 334 35.22 -14.74 -9.70
C PRO A 334 34.98 -13.80 -8.51
N SER A 335 36.07 -13.22 -8.04
CA SER A 335 36.14 -12.17 -7.03
C SER A 335 35.14 -11.03 -7.30
N ILE A 336 34.41 -10.66 -6.25
CA ILE A 336 33.55 -9.49 -6.17
C ILE A 336 34.39 -8.23 -6.46
N GLY A 337 34.12 -7.62 -7.61
CA GLY A 337 34.62 -6.30 -8.00
C GLY A 337 33.54 -5.24 -7.76
N SER A 338 33.90 -4.27 -6.93
CA SER A 338 33.13 -3.13 -6.40
C SER A 338 31.97 -2.57 -7.24
N LEU A 339 30.80 -2.46 -6.60
CA LEU A 339 29.57 -1.79 -7.07
C LEU A 339 29.70 -0.25 -7.16
N GLU A 340 30.81 0.34 -6.71
CA GLU A 340 31.00 1.81 -6.70
C GLU A 340 31.27 2.41 -8.10
N ILE A 341 31.65 1.61 -9.10
CA ILE A 341 32.00 2.14 -10.42
C ILE A 341 30.74 2.45 -11.27
N ARG A 342 29.61 1.78 -11.02
CA ARG A 342 28.39 1.91 -11.86
C ARG A 342 27.45 3.05 -11.46
N LEU A 343 27.57 3.60 -10.25
CA LEU A 343 26.76 4.75 -9.85
C LEU A 343 27.24 6.06 -10.52
N ASN A 344 28.54 6.15 -10.82
CA ASN A 344 29.14 7.33 -11.44
C ASN A 344 28.85 7.43 -12.95
N GLU A 345 28.61 6.32 -13.65
CA GLU A 345 28.17 6.35 -15.05
C GLU A 345 26.73 6.87 -15.17
N PHE A 346 25.84 6.51 -14.24
CA PHE A 346 24.44 6.97 -14.24
C PHE A 346 24.31 8.48 -13.95
N LEU A 347 25.18 9.02 -13.09
CA LEU A 347 25.19 10.47 -12.81
C LEU A 347 25.75 11.28 -14.00
N LYS A 348 26.78 10.78 -14.69
CA LYS A 348 27.36 11.44 -15.88
C LYS A 348 26.41 11.46 -17.08
N GLU A 349 25.61 10.41 -17.29
CA GLU A 349 24.59 10.41 -18.35
C GLU A 349 23.42 11.36 -18.05
N SER A 350 23.10 11.60 -16.77
CA SER A 350 22.06 12.57 -16.38
C SER A 350 22.50 14.04 -16.56
N GLU A 351 23.79 14.36 -16.34
CA GLU A 351 24.32 15.71 -16.55
C GLU A 351 24.45 16.03 -18.06
N ALA A 352 24.88 15.06 -18.88
CA ALA A 352 24.98 15.24 -20.32
C ALA A 352 23.62 15.39 -21.04
N GLY A 353 22.52 14.96 -20.41
CA GLY A 353 21.16 15.16 -20.90
C GLY A 353 20.57 16.53 -20.57
N LEU A 354 21.07 17.20 -19.52
CA LEU A 354 20.60 18.53 -19.10
C LEU A 354 21.26 19.66 -19.90
N ASP A 355 22.52 19.51 -20.28
CA ASP A 355 23.22 20.53 -21.09
C ASP A 355 22.69 20.62 -22.54
N ARG A 356 22.10 19.55 -23.09
CA ARG A 356 21.55 19.57 -24.46
C ARG A 356 20.17 20.22 -24.56
N ILE A 357 19.52 20.53 -23.44
CA ILE A 357 18.22 21.23 -23.41
C ILE A 357 18.42 22.75 -23.24
N ALA A 358 19.62 23.20 -22.84
CA ALA A 358 19.93 24.62 -22.65
C ALA A 358 20.46 25.34 -23.91
N GLU A 359 20.70 24.64 -25.02
CA GLU A 359 21.21 25.23 -26.28
C GLU A 359 20.18 25.27 -27.43
N SER A 360 18.89 25.08 -27.15
CA SER A 360 17.83 25.17 -28.18
C SER A 360 16.66 26.10 -27.83
N ASP A 361 16.97 27.26 -27.25
CA ASP A 361 16.10 28.45 -27.25
C ASP A 361 16.80 29.62 -27.95
#